data_AF-A0A443KFI0-F1
#
_entry.id   AF-A0A443KFI0-F1
#
_cell.length_a   1.000
_cell.length_b   1.000
_cell.length_c   1.000
_cell.angle_alpha   90.00
_cell.angle_beta   90.00
_cell.angle_gamma   90.00
#
_symmetry.space_group_name_H-M   'P 1'
#
loop_
_entity.id
_entity.type
_entity.pdbx_description
1 polymer ?
#
loop_
_entity_poly.entity_id
_entity_poly.type
_entity_poly.pdbx_seq_one_letter_code
_entity_poly.pdbx_strand_id
1 'polypeptide(L)'
;MTNQQEQFRAIRKYLKKNAERAADVGVRGATSIRQNGGILRVTDTVARTILRQALLSHYRGGSQPTTVRLSIEELKAFPGTELPEFHGNQAWLAIVTNADGVSSYGFATEFATLSDPALREAAAKAAAQWNACLSMARQTLASRPAGGRLC
;
A
#
# COMPACT_ATOMS: atom_id res chain seq x y z
N MET A 1 -18.56 12.05 19.74
CA MET A 1 -17.92 11.56 18.50
C MET A 1 -16.69 12.38 18.05
N THR A 2 -16.19 13.34 18.85
CA THR A 2 -15.14 14.30 18.49
C THR A 2 -13.68 13.80 18.68
N ASN A 3 -13.44 12.83 19.56
CA ASN A 3 -12.09 12.43 19.96
C ASN A 3 -11.29 11.69 18.85
N GLN A 4 -11.91 10.77 18.11
CA GLN A 4 -11.21 9.98 17.08
C GLN A 4 -10.76 10.82 15.86
N GLN A 5 -11.56 11.81 15.45
CA GLN A 5 -11.19 12.67 14.32
C GLN A 5 -10.02 13.59 14.67
N GLU A 6 -9.95 14.08 15.90
CA GLU A 6 -8.83 14.89 16.41
C GLU A 6 -7.54 14.06 16.54
N GLN A 7 -7.65 12.85 17.07
CA GLN A 7 -6.54 11.90 17.13
C GLN A 7 -5.99 11.60 15.74
N PHE A 8 -6.86 11.34 14.76
CA PHE A 8 -6.42 11.06 13.39
C PHE A 8 -5.71 12.25 12.73
N ARG A 9 -6.21 13.48 12.96
CA ARG A 9 -5.55 14.71 12.50
C ARG A 9 -4.17 14.87 13.14
N ALA A 10 -4.04 14.59 14.44
CA ALA A 10 -2.77 14.65 15.14
C ALA A 10 -1.76 13.63 14.60
N ILE A 11 -2.19 12.39 14.34
CA ILE A 11 -1.36 11.34 13.74
C ILE A 11 -0.87 11.75 12.35
N ARG A 12 -1.76 12.23 11.47
CA ARG A 12 -1.37 12.70 10.12
C ARG A 12 -0.38 13.86 10.18
N LYS A 13 -0.59 14.81 11.10
CA LYS A 13 0.35 15.92 11.32
C LYS A 13 1.71 15.43 11.79
N TYR A 14 1.73 14.44 12.68
CA TYR A 14 2.96 13.80 13.15
C TYR A 14 3.69 13.06 12.02
N LEU A 15 2.99 12.23 11.25
CA LEU A 15 3.55 11.51 10.09
C LEU A 15 4.11 12.47 9.05
N LYS A 16 3.39 13.55 8.74
CA LYS A 16 3.86 14.59 7.81
C LYS A 16 5.14 15.28 8.31
N LYS A 17 5.19 15.64 9.61
CA LYS A 17 6.36 16.28 10.22
C LYS A 17 7.59 15.35 10.25
N ASN A 18 7.37 14.04 10.39
CA ASN A 18 8.43 13.04 10.54
C ASN A 18 8.50 12.07 9.35
N ALA A 19 8.12 12.53 8.14
CA ALA A 19 7.84 11.67 7.00
C ALA A 19 9.01 10.75 6.61
N GLU A 20 10.26 11.23 6.72
CA GLU A 20 11.46 10.43 6.42
C GLU A 20 11.63 9.28 7.39
N ARG A 21 11.60 9.57 8.69
CA ARG A 21 11.70 8.54 9.74
C ARG A 21 10.54 7.56 9.65
N ALA A 22 9.32 8.05 9.41
CA ALA A 22 8.14 7.19 9.25
C ALA A 22 8.29 6.26 8.04
N ALA A 23 8.77 6.77 6.89
CA ALA A 23 9.03 5.94 5.71
C ALA A 23 10.13 4.89 5.97
N ASP A 24 11.22 5.26 6.64
CA ASP A 24 12.30 4.33 7.00
C ASP A 24 11.80 3.20 7.90
N VAL A 25 11.00 3.53 8.92
CA VAL A 25 10.40 2.53 9.81
C VAL A 25 9.40 1.65 9.04
N GLY A 26 8.55 2.24 8.22
CA GLY A 26 7.55 1.52 7.41
C GLY A 26 8.20 0.48 6.49
N VAL A 27 9.30 0.83 5.82
CA VAL A 27 10.01 -0.11 4.93
C VAL A 27 10.73 -1.22 5.69
N ARG A 28 11.26 -0.97 6.89
CA ARG A 28 11.96 -2.02 7.67
C ARG A 28 11.04 -3.18 8.06
N GLY A 29 9.77 -2.87 8.33
CA GLY A 29 8.73 -3.84 8.68
C GLY A 29 7.83 -4.25 7.51
N ALA A 30 8.10 -3.77 6.29
CA ALA A 30 7.19 -3.96 5.17
C ALA A 30 7.06 -5.45 4.78
N THR A 31 5.81 -5.86 4.60
CA THR A 31 5.45 -7.20 4.13
C THR A 31 4.45 -7.13 3.00
N SER A 32 4.63 -7.98 1.99
CA SER A 32 3.66 -8.25 0.93
C SER A 32 2.72 -9.37 1.37
N ILE A 33 1.42 -9.21 1.13
CA ILE A 33 0.42 -10.23 1.42
C ILE A 33 0.03 -10.90 0.11
N ARG A 34 0.30 -12.21 0.02
CA ARG A 34 -0.11 -13.04 -1.12
C ARG A 34 -1.63 -13.17 -1.20
N GLN A 35 -2.13 -13.53 -2.37
CA GLN A 35 -3.56 -13.82 -2.56
C GLN A 35 -4.07 -14.92 -1.62
N ASN A 36 -3.24 -15.94 -1.36
CA ASN A 36 -3.52 -17.04 -0.42
C ASN A 36 -3.36 -16.69 1.08
N GLY A 37 -3.09 -15.42 1.40
CA GLY A 37 -2.93 -14.95 2.79
C GLY A 37 -1.52 -15.10 3.38
N GLY A 38 -0.57 -15.68 2.63
CA GLY A 38 0.83 -15.76 3.06
C GLY A 38 1.48 -14.37 3.17
N ILE A 39 2.28 -14.15 4.22
CA ILE A 39 2.98 -12.89 4.46
C ILE A 39 4.46 -13.06 4.10
N LEU A 40 4.96 -12.23 3.19
CA LEU A 40 6.37 -12.22 2.78
C LEU A 40 7.02 -10.89 3.15
N ARG A 41 8.22 -10.93 3.70
CA ARG A 41 8.98 -9.71 3.96
C ARG A 41 9.55 -9.14 2.67
N VAL A 42 9.50 -7.81 2.51
CA VAL A 42 10.15 -7.13 1.40
C VAL A 42 11.65 -7.01 1.69
N THR A 43 12.46 -7.88 1.08
CA THR A 43 13.92 -7.94 1.28
C THR A 43 14.70 -7.30 0.14
N ASP A 44 14.15 -7.30 -1.07
CA ASP A 44 14.78 -6.76 -2.27
C ASP A 44 15.05 -5.25 -2.16
N THR A 45 16.24 -4.81 -2.59
CA THR A 45 16.69 -3.41 -2.43
C THR A 45 15.91 -2.45 -3.32
N VAL A 46 15.54 -2.86 -4.54
CA VAL A 46 14.74 -2.06 -5.47
C VAL A 46 13.34 -1.87 -4.90
N ALA A 47 12.70 -2.96 -4.49
CA ALA A 47 11.37 -2.91 -3.88
C ALA A 47 11.33 -2.04 -2.61
N ARG A 48 12.34 -2.14 -1.75
CA ARG A 48 12.46 -1.31 -0.54
C ARG A 48 12.66 0.17 -0.87
N THR A 49 13.45 0.48 -1.91
CA THR A 49 13.69 1.86 -2.34
C THR A 49 12.41 2.49 -2.89
N ILE A 50 11.69 1.78 -3.77
CA ILE A 50 10.40 2.20 -4.30
C ILE A 50 9.41 2.46 -3.17
N LEU A 51 9.26 1.49 -2.26
CA LEU A 51 8.32 1.59 -1.16
C LEU A 51 8.66 2.74 -0.22
N ARG A 52 9.95 2.99 0.03
CA ARG A 52 10.41 4.12 0.85
C ARG A 52 10.01 5.44 0.22
N GLN A 53 10.26 5.61 -1.07
CA GLN A 53 9.90 6.85 -1.79
C GLN A 53 8.39 7.05 -1.82
N ALA A 54 7.63 5.98 -2.07
CA ALA A 54 6.19 6.02 -2.07
C ALA A 54 5.63 6.40 -0.68
N LEU A 55 6.13 5.80 0.40
CA LEU A 55 5.75 6.14 1.78
C LEU A 55 6.12 7.58 2.13
N LEU A 56 7.32 8.03 1.74
CA LEU A 56 7.76 9.39 1.97
C LEU A 56 6.82 10.41 1.30
N SER A 57 6.48 10.17 0.03
CA SER A 57 5.50 11.00 -0.70
C SER A 57 4.14 10.98 -0.01
N HIS A 58 3.65 9.80 0.36
CA HIS A 58 2.38 9.60 1.06
C HIS A 58 2.29 10.39 2.37
N TYR A 59 3.31 10.29 3.22
CA TYR A 59 3.33 11.00 4.50
C TYR A 59 3.48 12.52 4.33
N ARG A 60 4.34 12.98 3.40
CA ARG A 60 4.45 14.42 3.06
C ARG A 60 3.13 14.99 2.54
N GLY A 61 2.39 14.19 1.76
CA GLY A 61 1.06 14.51 1.23
C GLY A 61 -0.07 14.46 2.26
N GLY A 62 0.21 14.26 3.55
CA GLY A 62 -0.81 14.21 4.60
C GLY A 62 -1.56 12.88 4.67
N SER A 63 -0.96 11.81 4.14
CA SER A 63 -1.49 10.43 4.19
C SER A 63 -2.86 10.27 3.50
N GLN A 64 -3.06 11.00 2.41
CA GLN A 64 -4.15 10.72 1.45
C GLN A 64 -3.75 9.52 0.57
N PRO A 65 -4.71 8.73 0.05
CA PRO A 65 -4.38 7.64 -0.87
C PRO A 65 -3.40 8.10 -1.94
N THR A 66 -2.26 7.42 -2.03
CA THR A 66 -1.15 7.82 -2.91
C THR A 66 -0.88 6.70 -3.88
N THR A 67 -0.84 7.01 -5.17
CA THR A 67 -0.52 6.05 -6.22
C THR A 67 0.82 6.39 -6.86
N VAL A 68 1.60 5.36 -7.17
CA VAL A 68 2.91 5.46 -7.81
C VAL A 68 2.93 4.51 -8.99
N ARG A 69 3.35 5.01 -10.15
CA ARG A 69 3.52 4.20 -11.35
C ARG A 69 4.79 3.37 -11.23
N LEU A 70 4.71 2.11 -11.64
CA LEU A 70 5.80 1.17 -11.71
C LEU A 70 5.87 0.57 -13.12
N SER A 71 7.09 0.30 -13.58
CA SER A 71 7.33 -0.67 -14.64
C SER A 71 7.03 -2.09 -14.14
N ILE A 72 6.82 -3.02 -15.08
CA ILE A 72 6.60 -4.43 -14.72
C ILE A 72 7.84 -5.03 -14.04
N GLU A 73 9.05 -4.61 -14.41
CA GLU A 73 10.29 -5.09 -13.75
C GLU A 73 10.40 -4.58 -12.31
N GLU A 74 10.04 -3.33 -12.04
CA GLU A 74 9.96 -2.80 -10.68
C GLU A 74 8.90 -3.54 -9.85
N LEU A 75 7.78 -3.95 -10.46
CA LEU A 75 6.75 -4.75 -9.80
C LEU A 75 7.27 -6.16 -9.43
N LYS A 76 8.04 -6.80 -10.32
CA LYS A 76 8.65 -8.12 -10.08
C LYS A 76 9.65 -8.14 -8.92
N ALA A 77 10.23 -6.99 -8.58
CA ALA A 77 11.09 -6.88 -7.40
C ALA A 77 10.33 -7.14 -6.08
N PHE A 78 8.99 -7.00 -6.07
CA PHE A 78 8.19 -7.28 -4.89
C PHE A 78 7.89 -8.76 -4.73
N PRO A 79 8.04 -9.30 -3.51
CA PRO A 79 7.87 -10.73 -3.27
C PRO A 79 6.39 -11.13 -3.37
N GLY A 80 6.13 -12.28 -4.00
CA GLY A 80 4.78 -12.86 -4.11
C GLY A 80 3.88 -12.16 -5.13
N THR A 81 4.44 -11.30 -5.98
CA THR A 81 3.71 -10.75 -7.11
C THR A 81 3.66 -11.77 -8.25
N GLU A 82 2.47 -12.27 -8.53
CA GLU A 82 2.19 -13.08 -9.72
C GLU A 82 1.51 -12.17 -10.75
N LEU A 83 2.10 -12.09 -11.95
CA LEU A 83 1.53 -11.31 -13.04
C LEU A 83 0.46 -12.14 -13.75
N PRO A 84 -0.74 -11.60 -13.98
CA PRO A 84 -1.75 -12.29 -14.78
C PRO A 84 -1.24 -12.48 -16.21
N GLU A 85 -1.69 -13.56 -16.87
CA GLU A 85 -1.31 -13.88 -18.26
C GLU A 85 -1.54 -12.69 -19.22
N PHE A 86 -2.60 -11.91 -18.96
CA PHE A 86 -2.88 -10.66 -19.64
C PHE A 86 -2.61 -9.47 -18.72
N HIS A 87 -1.45 -8.85 -18.89
CA HIS A 87 -1.10 -7.60 -18.22
C HIS A 87 -0.67 -6.54 -19.25
N GLY A 88 -0.95 -5.27 -18.94
CA GLY A 88 -0.41 -4.15 -19.69
C GLY A 88 1.08 -3.94 -19.40
N ASN A 89 1.64 -2.88 -19.96
CA ASN A 89 3.07 -2.54 -19.81
C ASN A 89 3.40 -1.80 -18.51
N GLN A 90 2.39 -1.48 -17.69
CA GLN A 90 2.54 -0.68 -16.49
C GLN A 90 1.79 -1.29 -15.32
N ALA A 91 2.32 -1.00 -14.13
CA ALA A 91 1.72 -1.32 -12.85
C ALA A 91 1.57 -0.07 -11.99
N TRP A 92 0.71 -0.17 -11.00
CA TRP A 92 0.41 0.89 -10.06
C TRP A 92 0.50 0.33 -8.64
N LEU A 93 1.30 1.00 -7.81
CA LEU A 93 1.37 0.81 -6.38
C LEU A 93 0.48 1.85 -5.72
N ALA A 94 -0.39 1.44 -4.80
CA ALA A 94 -1.14 2.36 -3.95
C ALA A 94 -0.75 2.19 -2.49
N ILE A 95 -0.68 3.29 -1.75
CA ILE A 95 -0.48 3.33 -0.30
C ILE A 95 -1.68 4.00 0.34
N VAL A 96 -2.19 3.37 1.40
CA VAL A 96 -3.28 3.89 2.25
C VAL A 96 -2.87 3.81 3.72
N THR A 97 -3.40 4.72 4.53
CA THR A 97 -3.17 4.76 5.99
C THR A 97 -4.50 4.86 6.72
N ASN A 98 -4.73 3.98 7.71
CA ASN A 98 -5.96 4.01 8.52
C ASN A 98 -5.93 5.09 9.61
N ALA A 99 -7.02 5.16 10.39
CA ALA A 99 -7.17 6.09 11.50
C ALA A 99 -6.06 5.97 12.57
N ASP A 100 -5.52 4.78 12.76
CA ASP A 100 -4.48 4.47 13.76
C ASP A 100 -3.06 4.78 13.27
N GLY A 101 -2.91 5.26 12.03
CA GLY A 101 -1.60 5.55 11.43
C GLY A 101 -0.89 4.32 10.87
N VAL A 102 -1.56 3.17 10.78
CA VAL A 102 -1.04 1.97 10.12
C VAL A 102 -1.18 2.15 8.62
N SER A 103 -0.06 1.98 7.90
CA SER A 103 -0.02 2.06 6.45
C SER A 103 0.05 0.66 5.82
N SER A 104 -0.62 0.50 4.69
CA SER A 104 -0.57 -0.71 3.86
C SER A 104 -0.44 -0.31 2.40
N TYR A 105 -0.05 -1.26 1.56
CA TYR A 105 0.11 -1.05 0.14
C TYR A 105 -0.46 -2.20 -0.69
N GLY A 106 -0.72 -1.94 -1.96
CA GLY A 106 -1.25 -2.91 -2.91
C GLY A 106 -0.87 -2.56 -4.33
N PHE A 107 -0.92 -3.56 -5.22
CA PHE A 107 -0.54 -3.42 -6.62
C PHE A 107 -1.70 -3.75 -7.55
N ALA A 108 -1.67 -3.18 -8.74
CA ALA A 108 -2.45 -3.65 -9.88
C ALA A 108 -1.72 -3.31 -11.18
N THR A 109 -1.85 -4.17 -12.18
CA THR A 109 -1.39 -3.87 -13.55
C THR A 109 -2.51 -3.20 -14.33
N GLU A 110 -2.16 -2.44 -15.36
CA GLU A 110 -3.12 -2.11 -16.41
C GLU A 110 -3.62 -3.40 -17.09
N PHE A 111 -4.88 -3.42 -17.53
CA PHE A 111 -5.43 -4.51 -18.33
C PHE A 111 -5.32 -4.23 -19.84
N ALA A 112 -5.85 -5.13 -20.66
CA ALA A 112 -5.73 -5.22 -22.12
C ALA A 112 -5.50 -3.88 -22.85
N THR A 113 -4.46 -3.84 -23.67
CA THR A 113 -3.96 -2.66 -24.43
C THR A 113 -4.95 -2.05 -25.42
N LEU A 114 -6.03 -2.76 -25.75
CA LEU A 114 -7.07 -2.31 -26.69
C LEU A 114 -8.05 -1.30 -26.08
N SER A 115 -8.02 -1.07 -24.77
CA SER A 115 -8.87 -0.08 -24.09
C SER A 115 -8.22 1.30 -24.01
N ASP A 116 -9.06 2.34 -23.87
CA ASP A 116 -8.64 3.73 -23.68
C ASP A 116 -7.56 3.87 -22.58
N PRO A 117 -6.42 4.53 -22.86
CA PRO A 117 -5.32 4.64 -21.90
C PRO A 117 -5.70 5.27 -20.56
N ALA A 118 -6.54 6.31 -20.56
CA ALA A 118 -6.93 6.99 -19.33
C ALA A 118 -7.85 6.10 -18.48
N LEU A 119 -8.73 5.34 -19.12
CA LEU A 119 -9.56 4.35 -18.44
C LEU A 119 -8.72 3.23 -17.81
N ARG A 120 -7.74 2.70 -18.54
CA ARG A 120 -6.82 1.65 -18.04
C ARG A 120 -6.06 2.13 -16.81
N GLU A 121 -5.50 3.34 -16.88
CA GLU A 121 -4.79 3.96 -15.76
C GLU A 121 -5.71 4.15 -14.54
N ALA A 122 -6.89 4.75 -14.74
CA ALA A 122 -7.82 5.04 -13.65
C ALA A 122 -8.28 3.76 -12.93
N ALA A 123 -8.61 2.72 -13.69
CA ALA A 123 -9.03 1.45 -13.15
C ALA A 123 -7.89 0.69 -12.45
N ALA A 124 -6.66 0.73 -13.00
CA ALA A 124 -5.50 0.13 -12.33
C ALA A 124 -5.17 0.85 -11.01
N LYS A 125 -5.22 2.17 -10.97
CA LYS A 125 -5.07 2.95 -9.73
C LYS A 125 -6.13 2.57 -8.69
N ALA A 126 -7.39 2.49 -9.09
CA ALA A 126 -8.49 2.10 -8.22
C ALA A 126 -8.31 0.67 -7.68
N ALA A 127 -7.92 -0.28 -8.53
CA ALA A 127 -7.64 -1.66 -8.14
C ALA A 127 -6.45 -1.76 -7.17
N ALA A 128 -5.37 -1.01 -7.42
CA ALA A 128 -4.22 -0.97 -6.52
C ALA A 128 -4.62 -0.44 -5.14
N GLN A 129 -5.44 0.62 -5.09
CA GLN A 129 -5.96 1.18 -3.84
C GLN A 129 -6.88 0.19 -3.11
N TRP A 130 -7.76 -0.49 -3.84
CA TRP A 130 -8.60 -1.55 -3.28
C TRP A 130 -7.74 -2.65 -2.64
N ASN A 131 -6.72 -3.12 -3.35
CA ASN A 131 -5.79 -4.14 -2.85
C ASN A 131 -5.01 -3.68 -1.62
N ALA A 132 -4.65 -2.40 -1.54
CA ALA A 132 -3.98 -1.81 -0.37
C ALA A 132 -4.90 -1.82 0.86
N CYS A 133 -6.17 -1.42 0.69
CA CYS A 133 -7.19 -1.46 1.73
C CYS A 133 -7.48 -2.90 2.19
N LEU A 134 -7.57 -3.84 1.24
CA LEU A 134 -7.83 -5.25 1.55
C LEU A 134 -6.67 -5.88 2.32
N SER A 135 -5.43 -5.54 1.93
CA SER A 135 -4.22 -5.96 2.65
C SER A 135 -4.19 -5.41 4.08
N MET A 136 -4.61 -4.15 4.26
CA MET A 136 -4.74 -3.53 5.58
C MET A 136 -5.78 -4.25 6.45
N ALA A 137 -6.96 -4.52 5.89
CA ALA A 137 -8.02 -5.23 6.61
C ALA A 137 -7.54 -6.63 7.07
N ARG A 138 -6.80 -7.34 6.20
CA ARG A 138 -6.19 -8.63 6.53
C ARG A 138 -5.15 -8.53 7.65
N GLN A 139 -4.29 -7.52 7.64
CA GLN A 139 -3.32 -7.28 8.72
C GLN A 139 -4.03 -7.00 10.05
N THR A 140 -5.08 -6.19 10.05
CA THR A 140 -5.88 -5.88 11.25
C THR A 140 -6.57 -7.12 11.80
N LEU A 141 -7.07 -8.01 10.94
CA LEU A 141 -7.67 -9.27 11.38
C LEU A 141 -6.62 -10.24 11.94
N ALA A 142 -5.45 -10.33 11.31
CA ALA A 142 -4.37 -11.21 11.74
C ALA A 142 -3.70 -10.76 13.06
N SER A 143 -3.73 -9.46 13.37
CA SER A 143 -3.17 -8.89 14.60
C SER A 143 -4.13 -8.92 15.80
N ARG A 144 -5.39 -9.38 15.61
CA ARG A 144 -6.32 -9.56 16.72
C ARG A 144 -5.87 -10.76 17.59
N PRO A 145 -5.69 -10.58 18.91
CA PRO A 145 -5.41 -11.70 19.79
C PRO A 145 -6.60 -12.67 19.78
N ALA A 146 -6.30 -13.97 19.67
CA ALA A 146 -7.28 -15.06 19.56
C ALA A 146 -8.17 -15.27 20.82
N GLY A 147 -8.28 -14.29 21.70
CA GLY A 147 -8.99 -14.40 22.98
C GLY A 147 -9.76 -13.15 23.42
N GLY A 148 -9.92 -12.14 22.55
CA GLY A 148 -10.75 -10.98 22.87
C GLY A 148 -12.23 -11.31 22.74
N ARG A 149 -12.87 -11.77 23.83
CA ARG A 149 -14.33 -11.82 23.95
C ARG A 149 -14.90 -10.45 23.58
N LEU A 150 -15.86 -10.45 22.65
CA LEU A 150 -16.80 -9.35 22.48
C LEU A 150 -17.61 -9.28 23.78
N CYS A 151 -17.35 -8.25 24.58
CA CYS A 151 -18.32 -7.72 25.53
C CYS A 151 -18.97 -6.50 24.89
#